data_AF-A0A966Q422-F1
#
_entry.id   AF-A0A966Q422-F1
#
_cell.length_a   1.000
_cell.length_b   1.000
_cell.length_c   1.000
_cell.angle_alpha   90.00
_cell.angle_beta   90.00
_cell.angle_gamma   90.00
#
_symmetry.space_group_name_H-M   'P 1'
#
loop_
_entity.id
_entity.type
_entity.pdbx_description
1 polymer ?
#
loop_
_entity_poly.entity_id
_entity_poly.type
_entity_poly.pdbx_seq_one_letter_code
_entity_poly.pdbx_strand_id
1 'polypeptide(L)' 'MGKGSSPRPFSDRPTFEDNWDKIFGKKKKSADTSPHLIEYELNKSTGELERLYEGTSKPNESQFDGN' A
#
# COMPACT_ATOMS: atom_id res chain seq x y z
N MET A 1 -34.43 7.39 0.68
CA MET A 1 -33.68 6.17 0.28
C MET A 1 -32.71 6.56 -0.82
N GLY A 2 -31.40 6.58 -0.54
CA GLY A 2 -30.38 7.14 -1.44
C GLY A 2 -30.03 6.18 -2.57
N LYS A 3 -30.10 6.67 -3.81
CA LYS A 3 -29.63 5.97 -5.02
C LYS A 3 -28.09 5.89 -4.98
N GLY A 4 -27.55 4.95 -4.20
CA GLY A 4 -26.10 4.81 -4.07
C GLY A 4 -25.59 3.78 -3.06
N SER A 5 -26.46 3.13 -2.27
CA SER A 5 -26.04 2.10 -1.32
C SER A 5 -25.83 0.72 -1.94
N SER A 6 -26.26 0.52 -3.19
CA SER A 6 -26.16 -0.77 -3.88
C SER A 6 -24.95 -0.79 -4.82
N PRO A 7 -24.20 -1.90 -4.86
CA PRO A 7 -23.15 -2.11 -5.86
C PRO A 7 -23.70 -1.89 -7.27
N ARG A 8 -22.88 -1.34 -8.17
CA ARG A 8 -23.27 -1.25 -9.58
C ARG A 8 -23.55 -2.67 -10.09
N PRO A 9 -24.65 -2.91 -10.82
CA PRO A 9 -24.90 -4.23 -11.38
C PRO A 9 -23.86 -4.55 -12.44
N PHE A 10 -23.22 -5.71 -12.33
CA PHE A 10 -22.35 -6.29 -13.35
C PHE A 10 -22.75 -7.74 -13.58
N SER A 11 -22.60 -8.20 -14.82
CA SER A 11 -23.14 -9.48 -15.29
C SER A 11 -22.24 -10.68 -14.98
N ASP A 12 -20.92 -10.47 -14.91
CA ASP A 12 -19.95 -11.54 -14.77
C ASP A 12 -19.16 -11.40 -13.46
N ARG A 13 -19.68 -12.07 -12.43
CA ARG A 13 -19.05 -12.11 -11.11
C ARG A 13 -17.64 -12.73 -11.17
N PRO A 14 -17.44 -13.90 -11.80
CA PRO A 14 -16.12 -14.48 -11.97
C PRO A 14 -15.08 -13.52 -12.57
N THR A 15 -15.40 -12.88 -13.70
CA THR A 15 -14.45 -11.97 -14.36
C THR A 15 -14.10 -10.76 -13.49
N PHE A 16 -15.06 -10.24 -12.72
CA PHE A 16 -14.79 -9.15 -11.79
C PHE A 16 -13.81 -9.58 -10.69
N GLU A 17 -14.06 -10.70 -10.01
CA GLU A 17 -13.19 -11.17 -8.93
C GLU A 17 -11.80 -11.52 -9.46
N ASP A 18 -11.72 -12.20 -10.62
CA ASP A 18 -10.44 -12.52 -11.29
C ASP A 18 -9.62 -11.27 -11.61
N ASN A 19 -10.26 -10.21 -12.11
CA ASN A 19 -9.60 -8.96 -12.41
C ASN A 19 -9.23 -8.18 -11.14
N TRP A 20 -10.09 -8.19 -10.14
CA TRP A 20 -9.83 -7.60 -8.83
C TRP A 20 -8.59 -8.22 -8.19
N ASP A 21 -8.50 -9.54 -8.19
CA ASP A 21 -7.36 -10.28 -7.64
C ASP A 21 -6.09 -10.08 -8.48
N LYS A 22 -6.19 -9.92 -9.80
CA LYS A 22 -5.03 -9.57 -10.64
C LYS A 22 -4.45 -8.19 -10.32
N ILE A 23 -5.30 -7.21 -9.98
CA ILE A 23 -4.90 -5.83 -9.70
C ILE A 23 -4.46 -5.66 -8.24
N PHE A 24 -5.22 -6.19 -7.29
CA PHE A 24 -5.06 -5.95 -5.85
C PHE A 24 -4.66 -7.21 -5.07
N GLY A 25 -4.97 -8.40 -5.58
CA GLY A 25 -4.73 -9.69 -4.91
C GLY A 25 -3.28 -10.16 -4.93
N LYS A 26 -2.35 -9.46 -5.59
CA LYS A 26 -0.93 -9.78 -5.55
C LYS A 26 -0.21 -9.06 -4.41
N LYS A 27 -0.41 -9.56 -3.18
CA LYS A 27 0.54 -9.37 -2.06
C LYS A 27 1.72 -10.36 -2.10
N LYS A 28 2.06 -10.91 -3.26
CA LYS A 28 3.39 -11.51 -3.40
C LYS A 28 4.32 -10.36 -3.75
N LYS A 29 5.19 -9.99 -2.80
CA LYS A 29 6.38 -9.16 -3.08
C LYS A 29 7.06 -9.82 -4.29
N SER A 30 6.84 -9.30 -5.49
CA SER A 30 7.47 -9.85 -6.69
C SER A 30 8.98 -9.57 -6.57
N ALA A 31 9.81 -10.38 -7.22
CA ALA A 31 11.24 -10.09 -7.27
C ALA A 31 11.54 -8.73 -7.94
N ASP A 32 10.56 -8.17 -8.66
CA ASP A 32 10.60 -6.86 -9.33
C ASP A 32 10.04 -5.72 -8.47
N THR A 33 9.50 -6.02 -7.28
CA THR A 33 9.18 -4.95 -6.33
C THR A 33 10.50 -4.39 -5.83
N SER A 34 10.70 -3.08 -6.03
CA SER A 34 11.92 -2.41 -5.60
C SER A 34 12.25 -2.78 -4.15
N PRO A 35 13.49 -3.17 -3.82
CA PRO A 35 13.90 -3.38 -2.43
C PRO A 35 13.77 -2.10 -1.59
N HIS A 36 13.56 -0.95 -2.24
CA HIS A 36 13.25 0.34 -1.64
C HIS A 36 11.74 0.63 -1.65
N LEU A 37 10.87 -0.38 -1.52
CA LEU A 37 9.50 -0.12 -1.12
C LEU A 37 9.53 0.51 0.27
N ILE A 38 9.52 1.83 0.30
CA ILE A 38 9.39 2.60 1.51
C ILE A 38 7.91 2.53 1.89
N GLU A 39 7.62 1.79 2.94
CA GLU A 39 6.28 1.76 3.52
C GLU A 39 6.09 3.01 4.40
N TYR A 40 4.87 3.55 4.38
CA TYR A 40 4.48 4.71 5.18
C TYR A 40 3.21 4.35 5.96
N GLU A 41 3.14 4.80 7.20
CA GLU A 41 1.96 4.68 8.05
C GLU A 41 1.48 6.07 8.48
N LEU A 42 0.16 6.26 8.47
CA LEU A 42 -0.44 7.50 8.97
C LEU A 42 -0.48 7.47 10.50
N ASN A 43 0.20 8.43 11.14
CA ASN A 43 0.08 8.63 12.56
C ASN A 43 -1.31 9.23 12.86
N LYS A 44 -2.17 8.46 13.53
CA LYS A 44 -3.56 8.83 13.82
C LYS A 44 -3.71 9.95 14.85
N SER A 45 -2.70 10.23 15.66
CA SER A 45 -2.75 11.30 16.67
C SER A 45 -2.25 12.64 16.13
N THR A 46 -1.25 12.62 15.24
CA THR A 46 -0.68 13.84 14.65
C THR A 46 -1.26 14.16 13.28
N GLY A 47 -1.78 13.17 12.55
CA GLY A 47 -2.22 13.30 11.16
C GLY A 47 -1.08 13.31 10.14
N GLU A 48 0.15 13.10 10.58
CA GLU A 48 1.36 13.11 9.75
C GLU A 48 1.66 11.70 9.21
N LEU A 49 2.27 11.63 8.02
CA LEU A 49 2.78 10.37 7.47
C LEU A 49 4.17 10.07 8.02
N GLU A 50 4.34 8.89 8.61
CA GLU A 50 5.62 8.41 9.14
C GLU A 50 6.14 7.22 8.32
N ARG A 51 7.44 7.21 8.06
CA ARG A 51 8.10 6.12 7.32
C ARG A 51 8.22 4.88 8.21
N LEU A 52 7.76 3.74 7.71
CA LEU A 52 7.89 2.45 8.36
C LEU A 52 9.27 1.85 8.06
N TYR A 53 9.93 1.36 9.10
CA TYR A 53 11.28 0.81 9.04
C TYR A 53 11.21 -0.70 9.30
N GLU A 54 10.68 -1.47 8.34
CA GLU A 54 10.60 -2.93 8.47
C GLU A 54 11.98 -3.55 8.15
N GLY A 55 12.64 -4.15 9.15
CA GLY A 55 13.90 -4.88 8.97
C GLY A 55 15.16 -4.04 8.74
N THR A 56 15.06 -2.71 8.64
CA THR A 56 16.20 -1.79 8.57
C THR A 56 16.05 -0.71 9.64
N SER A 57 17.09 -0.42 10.40
CA SER A 57 17.01 0.62 11.44
C SER A 57 16.82 2.00 10.80
N LYS A 58 16.04 2.87 11.46
CA LYS A 58 15.94 4.29 11.11
C LYS A 58 17.36 4.87 11.00
N PRO A 59 17.74 5.46 9.86
CA PRO A 59 19.08 6.03 9.72
C PRO A 59 19.22 7.19 10.71
N ASN A 60 20.41 7.31 11.29
CA ASN A 60 20.74 8.41 12.19
C ASN A 60 21.25 9.61 11.39
N GLU A 61 21.12 10.81 11.93
CA GLU A 61 21.49 12.05 11.22
C GLU A 61 22.96 12.07 10.80
N SER A 62 23.84 11.47 11.60
CA SER A 62 25.27 11.34 11.30
C SER A 62 25.61 10.52 10.04
N GLN A 63 24.65 9.78 9.46
CA GLN A 63 24.86 9.05 8.20
C GLN A 63 24.72 9.93 6.95
N PHE A 64 24.15 11.13 7.06
CA PHE A 64 23.93 12.05 5.94
C PHE A 64 24.90 13.23 5.91
N ASP A 65 25.69 13.39 6.97
CA ASP A 65 26.78 14.36 7.04
C ASP A 65 27.98 13.82 6.25
N GLY A 66 27.89 13.89 4.92
CA GLY A 66 29.01 13.65 4.03
C GLY A 66 30.07 14.76 4.19
N ASN A 67 31.31 14.36 4.43
CA ASN A 67 32.49 15.23 4.24
C ASN A 67 32.71 15.52 2.74
#